data_AF-A0A9D1EIA5-F1
#
_entry.id   AF-A0A9D1EIA5-F1
#
_cell.length_a   1.000
_cell.length_b   1.000
_cell.length_c   1.000
_cell.angle_alpha   90.00
_cell.angle_beta   90.00
_cell.angle_gamma   90.00
#
_symmetry.space_group_name_H-M   'P 1'
#
loop_
_entity.id
_entity.type
_entity.pdbx_description
1 polymer ?
#
loop_
_entity_poly.entity_id
_entity_poly.type
_entity_poly.pdbx_seq_one_letter_code
_entity_poly.pdbx_strand_id
1 'polypeptide(L)'
;MIHATPKVSVLYEILGPGTKGFKTFICAVCETERLLFSENIPVDDIHVTKDIYPRVAKRLNKGTRSVARQVERMGNQCWSSMDEAQKKKYLGKVLKDIRAPRDMLFYLAFYVHFRRGFYEILEEQPEVLFGVVREE
;
A
#
# COMPACT_ATOMS: atom_id res chain seq x y z
N MET A 1 -13.13 0.55 -22.23
CA MET A 1 -12.28 -0.48 -21.62
C MET A 1 -11.25 0.23 -20.76
N ILE A 2 -11.38 0.19 -19.43
CA ILE A 2 -10.39 0.77 -18.53
C ILE A 2 -9.23 -0.22 -18.51
N HIS A 3 -8.08 0.13 -19.11
CA HIS A 3 -6.86 -0.63 -18.90
C HIS A 3 -6.62 -0.66 -17.38
N ALA A 4 -6.77 -1.84 -16.76
CA ALA A 4 -6.54 -2.00 -15.34
C ALA A 4 -5.07 -1.69 -15.06
N THR A 5 -4.78 -0.48 -14.57
CA THR A 5 -3.45 -0.15 -14.08
C THR A 5 -2.99 -1.26 -13.12
N PRO A 6 -1.71 -1.67 -13.13
CA PRO A 6 -1.23 -2.78 -12.27
C PRO A 6 -1.65 -2.64 -10.80
N LYS A 7 -1.75 -1.39 -10.32
CA LYS A 7 -2.21 -0.98 -8.98
C LYS A 7 -3.62 -1.52 -8.65
N VAL A 8 -4.53 -1.40 -9.61
CA VAL A 8 -5.93 -1.82 -9.49
C VAL A 8 -6.03 -3.34 -9.59
N SER A 9 -5.19 -3.98 -10.41
CA SER A 9 -5.17 -5.43 -10.59
C SER A 9 -4.76 -6.17 -9.31
N VAL A 10 -3.72 -5.72 -8.62
CA VAL A 10 -3.25 -6.34 -7.37
C VAL A 10 -4.34 -6.35 -6.31
N LEU A 11 -5.04 -5.22 -6.13
CA LEU A 11 -6.10 -5.14 -5.16
C LEU A 11 -7.34 -5.95 -5.54
N TYR A 12 -7.67 -6.06 -6.83
CA TYR A 12 -8.72 -6.98 -7.27
C TYR A 12 -8.36 -8.45 -7.05
N GLU A 13 -7.09 -8.83 -7.26
CA GLU A 13 -6.60 -10.19 -7.00
C GLU A 13 -6.71 -10.56 -5.53
N ILE A 14 -6.46 -9.61 -4.62
CA ILE A 14 -6.51 -9.84 -3.16
C ILE A 14 -7.95 -9.81 -2.61
N LEU A 15 -8.79 -8.88 -3.08
CA LEU A 15 -10.07 -8.56 -2.43
C LEU A 15 -11.31 -8.99 -3.19
N GLY A 16 -11.17 -9.36 -4.47
CA GLY A 16 -12.28 -9.58 -5.38
C GLY A 16 -12.99 -8.30 -5.83
N PRO A 17 -13.91 -8.39 -6.82
CA PRO A 17 -14.64 -7.23 -7.34
C PRO A 17 -15.70 -6.69 -6.34
N GLY A 18 -15.98 -5.38 -6.42
CA GLY A 18 -17.13 -4.76 -5.74
C GLY A 18 -16.93 -4.31 -4.29
N THR A 19 -15.70 -4.34 -3.75
CA THR A 19 -15.44 -4.00 -2.33
C THR A 19 -15.69 -2.52 -2.03
N LYS A 20 -16.53 -2.23 -1.03
CA LYS A 20 -16.82 -0.86 -0.59
C LYS A 20 -15.57 -0.24 0.06
N GLY A 21 -15.06 0.85 -0.50
CA GLY A 21 -13.84 1.52 -0.03
C GLY A 21 -12.61 1.27 -0.89
N PHE A 22 -12.74 0.41 -1.91
CA PHE A 22 -11.69 0.07 -2.86
C PHE A 22 -11.02 1.30 -3.48
N LYS A 23 -11.80 2.26 -4.01
CA LYS A 23 -11.27 3.52 -4.58
C LYS A 23 -10.46 4.34 -3.58
N THR A 24 -10.90 4.37 -2.31
CA THR A 24 -10.17 5.08 -1.24
C THR A 24 -8.85 4.40 -0.94
N PHE A 25 -8.86 3.07 -0.88
CA PHE A 25 -7.66 2.29 -0.59
C PHE A 25 -6.63 2.35 -1.71
N ILE A 26 -7.04 2.19 -2.97
CA ILE A 26 -6.17 2.39 -4.14
C ILE A 26 -5.54 3.78 -4.08
N CYS A 27 -6.34 4.82 -3.83
CA CYS A 27 -5.81 6.18 -3.77
C CYS A 27 -4.77 6.33 -2.64
N ALA A 28 -4.99 5.69 -1.49
CA ALA A 28 -4.02 5.70 -0.38
C ALA A 28 -2.73 4.96 -0.74
N VAL A 29 -2.81 3.80 -1.41
CA VAL A 29 -1.63 3.08 -1.92
C VAL A 29 -0.86 3.94 -2.92
N CYS A 30 -1.56 4.60 -3.84
CA CYS A 30 -0.93 5.51 -4.80
C CYS A 30 -0.26 6.72 -4.13
N GLU A 31 -0.86 7.32 -3.10
CA GLU A 31 -0.21 8.40 -2.35
C GLU A 31 1.02 7.91 -1.59
N THR A 32 0.95 6.70 -1.03
CA THR A 32 2.07 6.09 -0.30
C THR A 32 3.24 5.83 -1.24
N GLU A 33 2.97 5.21 -2.40
CA GLU A 33 3.96 4.95 -3.44
C GLU A 33 4.60 6.24 -3.97
N ARG A 34 3.80 7.29 -4.21
CA ARG A 34 4.30 8.60 -4.63
C ARG A 34 5.20 9.25 -3.57
N LEU A 35 4.81 9.19 -2.30
CA LEU A 35 5.61 9.71 -1.19
C LEU A 35 6.98 9.00 -1.11
N LEU A 36 6.97 7.68 -1.22
CA LEU A 36 8.17 6.86 -1.11
C LEU A 36 9.14 7.07 -2.26
N PHE A 37 8.64 7.01 -3.51
CA PHE A 37 9.52 6.86 -4.68
C PHE A 37 9.54 8.06 -5.62
N SER A 38 8.55 8.96 -5.54
CA SER A 38 8.56 10.21 -6.32
C SER A 38 9.02 11.41 -5.49
N GLU A 39 8.62 11.46 -4.21
CA GLU A 39 9.04 12.50 -3.27
C GLU A 39 10.26 12.07 -2.44
N ASN A 40 10.71 10.80 -2.54
CA ASN A 40 11.86 10.23 -1.82
C ASN A 40 11.78 10.45 -0.29
N ILE A 41 10.59 10.37 0.28
CA ILE A 41 10.39 10.49 1.72
C ILE A 41 10.72 9.13 2.37
N PRO A 42 11.61 9.09 3.37
CA PRO A 42 11.90 7.89 4.14
C PRO A 42 10.62 7.24 4.70
N VAL A 43 10.59 5.91 4.76
CA VAL A 43 9.43 5.15 5.26
C VAL A 43 9.04 5.60 6.67
N ASP A 44 10.03 5.80 7.54
CA ASP A 44 9.82 6.19 8.94
C ASP A 44 9.34 7.65 9.11
N ASP A 45 9.53 8.49 8.08
CA ASP A 45 9.08 9.88 8.09
C ASP A 45 7.63 10.04 7.61
N ILE A 46 7.07 9.01 6.95
CA ILE A 46 5.69 9.04 6.45
C ILE A 46 4.69 8.73 7.57
N HIS A 47 3.91 9.73 7.95
CA HIS A 47 2.83 9.59 8.91
C HIS A 47 1.49 9.45 8.20
N VAL A 48 0.95 8.24 8.12
CA VAL A 48 -0.33 7.95 7.42
C VAL A 48 -1.46 8.93 7.77
N THR A 49 -1.58 9.32 9.04
CA THR A 49 -2.62 10.22 9.54
C THR A 49 -2.46 11.67 9.07
N LYS A 50 -1.21 12.13 8.85
CA LYS A 50 -0.88 13.52 8.49
C LYS A 50 -0.59 13.69 7.00
N ASP A 51 0.06 12.70 6.39
CA ASP A 51 0.58 12.80 5.03
C ASP A 51 -0.32 12.12 4.01
N ILE A 52 -0.94 10.98 4.35
CA ILE A 52 -1.73 10.19 3.40
C ILE A 52 -3.22 10.54 3.50
N TYR A 53 -3.84 10.41 4.68
CA TYR A 53 -5.29 10.60 4.81
C TYR A 53 -5.78 11.97 4.32
N PRO A 54 -5.12 13.11 4.63
CA PRO A 54 -5.57 14.41 4.12
C PRO A 54 -5.45 14.55 2.61
N ARG A 55 -4.38 14.00 1.99
CA ARG A 55 -4.19 14.02 0.53
C ARG A 55 -5.27 13.20 -0.18
N VAL A 56 -5.57 12.00 0.32
CA VAL A 56 -6.65 11.14 -0.19
C VAL A 56 -8.02 11.77 0.00
N ALA A 57 -8.27 12.37 1.16
CA ALA A 57 -9.50 13.08 1.48
C ALA A 57 -9.76 14.22 0.48
N LYS A 58 -8.74 15.06 0.22
CA LYS A 58 -8.80 16.13 -0.77
C LYS A 58 -9.05 15.60 -2.18
N ARG A 59 -8.31 14.57 -2.62
CA ARG A 59 -8.44 13.98 -3.97
C ARG A 59 -9.82 13.36 -4.24
N LEU A 60 -10.44 12.78 -3.21
CA LEU A 60 -11.72 12.09 -3.34
C LEU A 60 -12.93 12.91 -2.88
N ASN A 61 -12.72 14.18 -2.49
CA ASN A 61 -13.73 15.03 -1.87
C ASN A 61 -14.48 14.32 -0.73
N LYS A 62 -13.71 13.76 0.23
CA LYS A 62 -14.21 13.01 1.40
C LYS A 62 -13.67 13.61 2.68
N GLY A 63 -14.35 13.38 3.80
CA GLY A 63 -13.80 13.72 5.13
C GLY A 63 -12.65 12.79 5.54
N THR A 64 -11.58 13.34 6.12
CA THR A 64 -10.38 12.61 6.57
C THR A 64 -10.71 11.45 7.51
N ARG A 65 -11.65 11.62 8.45
CA ARG A 65 -12.10 10.54 9.35
C ARG A 65 -12.75 9.38 8.57
N SER A 66 -13.48 9.67 7.51
CA SER A 66 -14.09 8.63 6.65
C SER A 66 -13.03 7.88 5.84
N VAL A 67 -12.01 8.59 5.37
CA VAL A 67 -10.85 8.00 4.70
C VAL A 67 -10.10 7.06 5.65
N ALA A 68 -9.74 7.53 6.85
CA ALA A 68 -9.03 6.72 7.85
C ALA A 68 -9.75 5.40 8.12
N ARG A 69 -11.06 5.45 8.44
CA ARG A 69 -11.87 4.25 8.69
C ARG A 69 -11.98 3.32 7.49
N GLN A 70 -12.04 3.87 6.28
CA GLN A 70 -12.07 3.05 5.05
C GLN A 70 -10.72 2.37 4.83
N VAL A 71 -9.62 3.09 5.00
CA VAL A 71 -8.28 2.53 4.82
C VAL A 71 -7.99 1.43 5.85
N GLU A 72 -8.29 1.66 7.12
CA GLU A 72 -8.08 0.65 8.17
C GLU A 72 -8.90 -0.61 7.92
N ARG A 73 -10.18 -0.48 7.55
CA ARG A 73 -11.01 -1.65 7.22
C ARG A 73 -10.50 -2.41 6.01
N MET A 74 -10.11 -1.70 4.96
CA MET A 74 -9.59 -2.32 3.73
C MET A 74 -8.22 -2.98 3.97
N GLY A 75 -7.35 -2.37 4.79
CA GLY A 75 -6.08 -2.96 5.19
C GLY A 75 -6.27 -4.26 5.99
N ASN A 76 -7.22 -4.27 6.94
CA ASN A 76 -7.61 -5.49 7.65
C ASN A 76 -8.14 -6.54 6.68
N GLN A 77 -9.03 -6.15 5.77
CA GLN A 77 -9.61 -7.07 4.81
C GLN A 77 -8.55 -7.66 3.88
N CYS A 78 -7.61 -6.85 3.36
CA CYS A 78 -6.49 -7.35 2.57
C CYS A 78 -5.71 -8.40 3.34
N TRP A 79 -5.35 -8.11 4.59
CA TRP A 79 -4.59 -9.02 5.43
C TRP A 79 -5.33 -10.35 5.68
N SER A 80 -6.61 -10.29 6.00
CA SER A 80 -7.44 -11.47 6.28
C SER A 80 -7.80 -12.28 5.03
N SER A 81 -7.85 -11.66 3.86
CA SER A 81 -8.20 -12.33 2.60
C SER A 81 -7.02 -13.02 1.93
N MET A 82 -5.77 -12.65 2.25
CA MET A 82 -4.59 -13.27 1.65
C MET A 82 -4.29 -14.65 2.23
N ASP A 83 -4.07 -15.63 1.35
CA ASP A 83 -3.45 -16.91 1.71
C ASP A 83 -1.91 -16.78 1.87
N GLU A 84 -1.24 -17.87 2.27
CA GLU A 84 0.22 -17.86 2.45
C GLU A 84 0.99 -17.57 1.16
N ALA A 85 0.52 -18.04 0.01
CA ALA A 85 1.17 -17.83 -1.28
C ALA A 85 1.09 -16.35 -1.69
N GLN A 86 -0.07 -15.73 -1.51
CA GLN A 86 -0.30 -14.31 -1.72
C GLN A 86 0.52 -13.47 -0.73
N LYS A 87 0.57 -13.85 0.55
CA LYS A 87 1.44 -13.16 1.53
C LYS A 87 2.90 -13.22 1.11
N LYS A 88 3.39 -14.38 0.70
CA LYS A 88 4.75 -14.53 0.18
C LYS A 88 4.97 -13.65 -1.06
N LYS A 89 4.08 -13.68 -2.05
CA LYS A 89 4.15 -12.89 -3.28
C LYS A 89 4.16 -11.38 -3.03
N TYR A 90 3.24 -10.87 -2.20
CA TYR A 90 3.02 -9.43 -2.06
C TYR A 90 3.87 -8.78 -0.97
N LEU A 91 4.18 -9.52 0.10
CA LEU A 91 4.97 -9.00 1.21
C LEU A 91 6.43 -9.43 1.10
N GLY A 92 6.74 -10.53 0.42
CA GLY A 92 8.09 -11.10 0.33
C GLY A 92 8.39 -12.15 1.41
N LYS A 93 7.48 -12.35 2.37
CA LYS A 93 7.54 -13.43 3.36
C LYS A 93 6.18 -13.70 4.00
N VAL A 94 6.04 -14.86 4.63
CA VAL A 94 4.86 -15.18 5.44
C VAL A 94 5.03 -14.52 6.81
N LEU A 95 4.16 -13.56 7.13
CA LEU A 95 4.08 -12.95 8.46
C LEU A 95 3.07 -13.71 9.32
N LYS A 96 3.40 -13.89 10.61
CA LYS A 96 2.44 -14.41 11.61
C LYS A 96 1.32 -13.40 11.89
N ASP A 97 1.67 -12.13 11.98
CA ASP A 97 0.72 -11.03 12.19
C ASP A 97 1.26 -9.72 11.59
N ILE A 98 0.36 -8.78 11.31
CA ILE A 98 0.72 -7.41 10.92
C ILE A 98 0.70 -6.49 12.13
N ARG A 99 1.62 -5.52 12.18
CA ARG A 99 1.68 -4.57 13.28
C ARG A 99 0.49 -3.61 13.27
N ALA A 100 0.11 -3.11 12.10
CA ALA A 100 -1.10 -2.33 11.93
C ALA A 100 -1.73 -2.51 10.53
N PRO A 101 -3.06 -2.39 10.40
CA PRO A 101 -3.76 -2.51 9.11
C PRO A 101 -3.27 -1.51 8.05
N ARG A 102 -2.78 -0.35 8.48
CA ARG A 102 -2.21 0.67 7.60
C ARG A 102 -0.87 0.28 6.97
N ASP A 103 -0.15 -0.68 7.55
CA ASP A 103 1.15 -1.14 7.03
C ASP A 103 0.99 -1.80 5.66
N MET A 104 -0.22 -2.33 5.37
CA MET A 104 -0.61 -2.79 4.04
C MET A 104 -0.44 -1.72 2.95
N LEU A 105 -0.53 -0.43 3.29
CA LEU A 105 -0.27 0.64 2.31
C LEU A 105 1.18 0.60 1.82
N PHE A 106 2.14 0.41 2.73
CA PHE A 106 3.56 0.36 2.39
C PHE A 106 3.89 -0.93 1.65
N TYR A 107 3.40 -2.08 2.11
CA TYR A 107 3.63 -3.36 1.43
C TYR A 107 3.14 -3.33 -0.02
N LEU A 108 1.92 -2.84 -0.23
CA LEU A 108 1.35 -2.76 -1.57
C LEU A 108 1.98 -1.66 -2.40
N ALA A 109 2.42 -0.55 -1.81
CA ALA A 109 3.15 0.51 -2.53
C ALA A 109 4.46 -0.03 -3.12
N PHE A 110 5.24 -0.78 -2.33
CA PHE A 110 6.46 -1.43 -2.80
C PHE A 110 6.19 -2.44 -3.91
N TYR A 111 5.19 -3.32 -3.73
CA TYR A 111 4.85 -4.29 -4.77
C TYR A 111 4.35 -3.63 -6.06
N VAL A 112 3.60 -2.53 -5.93
CA VAL A 112 3.12 -1.75 -7.06
C VAL A 112 4.27 -1.06 -7.80
N HIS A 113 5.33 -0.67 -7.11
CA HIS A 113 6.48 -0.02 -7.69
C HIS A 113 7.46 -1.04 -8.30
N PHE A 114 7.95 -1.99 -7.51
CA PHE A 114 9.02 -2.92 -7.89
C PHE A 114 8.54 -4.27 -8.45
N ARG A 115 7.24 -4.60 -8.36
CA ARG A 115 6.69 -5.96 -8.64
C ARG A 115 7.24 -7.06 -7.75
N ARG A 116 7.82 -6.69 -6.62
CA ARG A 116 8.49 -7.58 -5.65
C ARG A 116 8.00 -7.29 -4.25
N GLY A 117 8.08 -8.28 -3.37
CA GLY A 117 7.59 -8.15 -2.00
C GLY A 117 8.40 -7.13 -1.21
N PHE A 118 7.74 -6.39 -0.30
CA PHE A 118 8.41 -5.41 0.57
C PHE A 118 9.67 -5.96 1.25
N TYR A 119 9.59 -7.14 1.86
CA TYR A 119 10.71 -7.75 2.58
C TYR A 119 11.80 -8.27 1.65
N GLU A 120 11.49 -8.65 0.41
CA GLU A 120 12.51 -9.01 -0.59
C GLU A 120 13.33 -7.78 -0.95
N ILE A 121 12.66 -6.64 -1.18
CA ILE A 121 13.35 -5.37 -1.45
C ILE A 121 14.18 -4.93 -0.25
N LEU A 122 13.67 -5.06 0.97
CA LEU A 122 14.44 -4.68 2.16
C LEU A 122 15.68 -5.54 2.41
N GLU A 123 15.63 -6.81 2.02
CA GLU A 123 16.78 -7.72 2.16
C GLU A 123 17.90 -7.35 1.18
N GLU A 124 17.55 -6.88 -0.02
CA GLU A 124 18.53 -6.51 -1.06
C GLU A 124 18.98 -5.05 -0.98
N GLN A 125 18.07 -4.15 -0.63
CA GLN A 125 18.26 -2.70 -0.64
C GLN A 125 17.63 -2.05 0.62
N PRO A 126 18.21 -2.26 1.81
CA PRO A 126 17.71 -1.66 3.05
C PRO A 126 17.70 -0.13 3.03
N GLU A 127 18.54 0.50 2.21
CA GLU A 127 18.64 1.95 2.03
C GLU A 127 17.34 2.61 1.54
N VAL A 128 16.44 1.84 0.92
CA VAL A 128 15.16 2.35 0.43
C VAL A 128 14.25 2.80 1.57
N LEU A 129 14.46 2.29 2.79
CA LEU A 129 13.80 2.80 4.00
C LEU A 129 14.16 4.25 4.29
N PHE A 130 15.34 4.70 3.85
CA PHE A 130 15.90 6.03 4.09
C PHE A 130 15.78 6.96 2.87
N GLY A 131 14.93 6.61 1.89
CA GLY A 131 14.66 7.45 0.72
C GLY A 131 15.74 7.37 -0.37
N VAL A 132 16.66 6.40 -0.30
CA VAL A 132 17.65 6.14 -1.35
C VAL A 132 17.21 4.94 -2.17
N VAL A 133 16.77 5.19 -3.40
CA VAL A 133 16.36 4.14 -4.35
C VAL A 133 17.51 3.94 -5.35
N ARG A 134 18.00 2.70 -5.50
CA ARG A 134 18.88 2.35 -6.62
C ARG A 134 18.00 1.89 -7.78
N GLU A 135 17.87 2.72 -8.81
CA GLU A 135 17.33 2.25 -10.08
C GLU A 135 18.40 1.39 -10.77
N GLU A 136 18.06 0.12 -11.05
CA GLU A 136 18.87 -0.78 -11.90
C GLU A 136 18.65 -0.50 -13.39
#